data_AF-A0A6G9AQG2-F1
#
_entry.id   AF-A0A6G9AQG2-F1
#
_cell.length_a   1.000
_cell.length_b   1.000
_cell.length_c   1.000
_cell.angle_alpha   90.00
_cell.angle_beta   90.00
_cell.angle_gamma   90.00
#
_symmetry.space_group_name_H-M   'P 1'
#
loop_
_entity.id
_entity.type
_entity.pdbx_description
1 polymer ?
#
loop_
_entity_poly.entity_id
_entity_poly.type
_entity_poly.pdbx_seq_one_letter_code
_entity_poly.pdbx_strand_id
1 'polypeptide(L)'
;MNLSNDQLAELESLASYLFSPDEIAIVLDVDTDQLEDELLDETSTIYRAYQRGKLKSKLELRKSILTLAKQGSSPAQTLAMRILDDLEAREL
;
A
#
# COMPACT_ATOMS: atom_id res chain seq x y z
N MET A 1 -8.26 17.03 8.28
CA MET A 1 -6.98 17.76 8.44
C MET A 1 -6.33 18.03 7.08
N ASN A 2 -5.26 18.84 6.99
CA ASN A 2 -4.51 19.03 5.75
C ASN A 2 -3.01 18.82 6.00
N LEU A 3 -2.37 17.97 5.20
CA LEU A 3 -0.93 17.76 5.21
C LEU A 3 -0.24 18.64 4.17
N SER A 4 1.00 19.05 4.45
CA SER A 4 1.85 19.67 3.43
C SER A 4 2.20 18.67 2.32
N ASN A 5 2.66 19.16 1.17
CA ASN A 5 3.13 18.27 0.10
C ASN A 5 4.28 17.36 0.55
N ASP A 6 5.16 17.86 1.42
CA ASP A 6 6.28 17.08 1.96
C ASP A 6 5.78 15.99 2.92
N GLN A 7 4.82 16.31 3.79
CA GLN A 7 4.18 15.32 4.67
C GLN A 7 3.38 14.28 3.88
N LEU A 8 2.72 14.65 2.79
CA LEU A 8 2.04 13.71 1.90
C LEU A 8 3.05 12.76 1.22
N ALA A 9 4.20 13.27 0.80
CA ALA A 9 5.25 12.46 0.21
C ALA A 9 5.85 11.48 1.24
N GLU A 10 6.07 11.95 2.48
CA GLU A 10 6.57 11.11 3.58
C GLU A 10 5.53 10.05 3.98
N LEU A 11 4.26 10.42 4.09
CA LEU A 11 3.15 9.50 4.34
C LEU A 11 3.12 8.38 3.28
N GLU A 12 3.21 8.75 2.00
CA GLU A 12 3.23 7.77 0.91
C GLU A 12 4.47 6.86 0.99
N SER A 13 5.63 7.41 1.36
CA SER A 13 6.87 6.66 1.58
C SER A 13 6.68 5.63 2.70
N LEU A 14 6.23 6.06 3.88
CA LEU A 14 5.99 5.19 5.03
C LEU A 14 4.94 4.11 4.72
N ALA A 15 3.83 4.49 4.07
CA ALA A 15 2.82 3.52 3.64
C ALA A 15 3.39 2.48 2.67
N SER A 16 4.39 2.85 1.85
CA SER A 16 5.10 1.90 0.97
C SER A 16 5.99 0.90 1.70
N TYR A 17 6.34 1.17 2.96
CA TYR A 17 6.99 0.23 3.86
C TYR A 17 6.02 -0.49 4.79
N LEU A 18 4.71 -0.42 4.51
CA LEU A 18 3.64 -1.10 5.25
C LEU A 18 3.47 -0.64 6.70
N PHE A 19 3.87 0.59 7.03
CA PHE A 19 3.50 1.20 8.31
C PHE A 19 1.98 1.40 8.43
N SER A 20 1.47 1.21 9.64
CA SER A 20 0.08 1.47 10.00
C SER A 20 -0.22 2.97 10.07
N PRO A 21 -1.50 3.39 9.97
CA PRO A 21 -1.89 4.78 10.16
C PRO A 21 -1.38 5.38 11.47
N ASP A 22 -1.48 4.66 12.59
CA ASP A 22 -1.00 5.09 13.91
C ASP A 22 0.50 5.37 13.92
N GLU A 23 1.30 4.46 13.38
CA GLU A 23 2.76 4.63 13.28
C GLU A 23 3.12 5.83 12.39
N ILE A 24 2.39 6.04 11.30
CA ILE A 24 2.58 7.18 10.40
C ILE A 24 2.21 8.48 11.11
N ALA A 25 1.10 8.52 11.86
CA ALA A 25 0.69 9.69 12.63
C ALA A 25 1.77 10.10 13.63
N ILE A 26 2.36 9.13 14.35
CA ILE A 26 3.48 9.34 15.27
C ILE A 26 4.71 9.89 14.55
N VAL A 27 5.08 9.35 13.39
CA VAL A 27 6.25 9.81 12.63
C VAL A 27 6.06 11.21 12.07
N LEU A 28 4.85 11.54 11.61
CA LEU A 28 4.53 12.86 11.04
C LEU A 28 4.22 13.92 12.10
N ASP A 29 4.15 13.53 13.38
CA ASP A 29 3.75 14.38 14.51
C ASP A 29 2.36 15.02 14.29
N VAL A 30 1.38 14.18 13.95
CA VAL A 30 -0.01 14.60 13.71
C VAL A 30 -0.99 13.79 14.56
N ASP A 31 -2.20 14.33 14.73
CA ASP A 31 -3.27 13.67 15.46
C ASP A 31 -3.75 12.41 14.73
N THR A 32 -3.70 11.27 15.42
CA THR A 32 -4.04 9.96 14.86
C THR A 32 -5.50 9.87 14.44
N ASP A 33 -6.43 10.29 15.31
CA ASP A 33 -7.87 10.21 15.04
C ASP A 33 -8.25 11.02 13.78
N GLN A 34 -7.69 12.23 13.64
CA GLN A 34 -7.90 13.04 12.44
C GLN A 34 -7.28 12.44 11.18
N LEU A 35 -6.13 11.77 11.30
CA LEU A 35 -5.51 11.09 10.15
C LEU A 35 -6.38 9.91 9.71
N GLU A 36 -6.89 9.12 10.65
CA GLU A 36 -7.79 8.00 10.37
C GLU A 36 -9.08 8.46 9.69
N ASP A 37 -9.70 9.55 10.17
CA ASP A 37 -10.88 10.14 9.54
C ASP A 37 -10.63 10.49 8.06
N GLU A 38 -9.46 11.07 7.74
CA GLU A 38 -9.07 11.39 6.37
C GLU A 38 -8.76 10.14 5.52
N LEU A 39 -8.33 9.04 6.14
CA LEU A 39 -8.13 7.76 5.47
C LEU A 39 -9.44 7.01 5.18
N LEU A 40 -10.57 7.46 5.73
CA LEU A 40 -11.89 6.96 5.38
C LEU A 40 -12.51 7.73 4.19
N ASP A 41 -12.04 8.94 3.90
CA ASP A 41 -12.50 9.74 2.76
C ASP A 41 -11.67 9.48 1.49
N GLU A 42 -12.24 8.76 0.52
CA GLU A 42 -11.56 8.45 -0.74
C GLU A 42 -11.22 9.68 -1.60
N THR A 43 -11.86 10.82 -1.31
CA THR A 43 -11.59 12.09 -1.98
C THR A 43 -10.42 12.85 -1.35
N SER A 44 -10.01 12.47 -0.14
CA SER A 44 -8.87 13.07 0.55
C SER A 44 -7.55 12.84 -0.19
N THR A 45 -6.68 13.85 -0.17
CA THR A 45 -5.31 13.70 -0.69
C THR A 45 -4.48 12.76 0.18
N ILE A 46 -4.78 12.67 1.48
CA ILE A 46 -4.16 11.75 2.45
C ILE A 46 -4.51 10.31 2.08
N TYR A 47 -5.79 10.01 1.87
CA TYR A 47 -6.22 8.69 1.40
C TYR A 47 -5.46 8.27 0.14
N ARG A 48 -5.42 9.13 -0.88
CA ARG A 48 -4.76 8.82 -2.15
C ARG A 48 -3.26 8.59 -1.97
N ALA A 49 -2.57 9.38 -1.15
CA ALA A 49 -1.15 9.20 -0.85
C ALA A 49 -0.91 7.87 -0.12
N TYR A 50 -1.71 7.55 0.89
CA TYR A 50 -1.63 6.30 1.64
C TYR A 50 -1.83 5.07 0.75
N GLN A 51 -2.91 5.07 -0.04
CA GLN A 51 -3.20 3.96 -0.95
C GLN A 51 -2.13 3.82 -2.04
N ARG A 52 -1.59 4.92 -2.56
CA ARG A 52 -0.49 4.88 -3.53
C ARG A 52 0.75 4.21 -2.94
N GLY A 53 1.10 4.53 -1.69
CA GLY A 53 2.18 3.88 -0.96
C GLY A 53 1.96 2.36 -0.86
N LYS A 54 0.81 1.92 -0.35
CA LYS A 54 0.47 0.49 -0.24
C LYS A 54 0.50 -0.24 -1.58
N LEU A 55 0.01 0.41 -2.64
CA LEU A 55 0.02 -0.15 -3.99
C LEU A 55 1.45 -0.30 -4.54
N LYS A 56 2.39 0.59 -4.17
CA LYS A 56 3.82 0.43 -4.49
C LYS A 56 4.40 -0.82 -3.83
N SER A 57 4.16 -1.07 -2.54
CA SER A 57 4.62 -2.29 -1.87
C SER A 57 4.06 -3.54 -2.55
N LYS A 58 2.76 -3.51 -2.87
CA LYS A 58 2.07 -4.61 -3.55
C LYS A 58 2.68 -4.88 -4.93
N LEU A 59 3.02 -3.84 -5.69
CA LEU A 59 3.69 -3.95 -6.98
C LEU A 59 5.05 -4.63 -6.84
N GLU A 60 5.89 -4.14 -5.93
CA GLU A 60 7.25 -4.68 -5.75
C GLU A 60 7.23 -6.14 -5.27
N LEU A 61 6.34 -6.48 -4.34
CA LEU A 61 6.16 -7.87 -3.90
C LEU A 61 5.72 -8.77 -5.06
N ARG A 62 4.73 -8.34 -5.85
CA ARG A 62 4.25 -9.09 -7.01
C ARG A 62 5.34 -9.27 -8.08
N LYS A 63 6.13 -8.23 -8.36
CA LYS A 63 7.28 -8.33 -9.28
C LYS A 63 8.27 -9.40 -8.82
N SER A 64 8.62 -9.41 -7.53
CA SER A 64 9.55 -10.40 -6.96
C SER A 64 9.00 -11.82 -7.07
N ILE A 65 7.74 -12.04 -6.68
CA ILE A 65 7.06 -13.34 -6.79
C ILE A 65 7.03 -13.83 -8.23
N LEU A 66 6.60 -12.99 -9.18
CA LEU A 66 6.50 -13.36 -10.59
C LEU A 66 7.87 -13.65 -11.20
N THR A 67 8.92 -12.93 -10.78
CA THR A 67 10.30 -13.18 -11.24
C THR A 67 10.78 -14.54 -10.78
N LEU A 68 10.62 -14.86 -9.49
CA LEU A 68 11.00 -16.16 -8.93
C LEU A 68 10.18 -17.32 -9.52
N ALA A 69 8.89 -17.10 -9.77
CA ALA A 69 8.02 -18.10 -10.39
C ALA A 69 8.48 -18.46 -11.82
N LYS A 70 8.85 -17.44 -12.62
CA LYS A 70 9.42 -17.61 -13.97
C LYS A 70 10.78 -18.31 -13.97
N GLN A 71 11.54 -18.18 -12.89
CA GLN A 71 12.80 -18.89 -12.69
C GLN A 71 12.62 -20.32 -12.17
N GLY A 72 11.38 -20.79 -11.97
CA GLY A 72 11.07 -22.17 -11.60
C GLY A 72 10.89 -22.43 -10.10
N SER A 73 10.84 -21.40 -9.26
CA SER A 73 10.56 -21.58 -7.83
C SER A 73 9.12 -22.06 -7.60
N SER A 74 8.92 -23.32 -7.22
CA SER A 74 7.58 -23.91 -7.01
C SER A 74 6.74 -23.17 -5.96
N PRO A 75 7.29 -22.72 -4.81
CA PRO A 75 6.53 -21.89 -3.87
C PRO A 75 6.06 -20.57 -4.50
N ALA A 76 6.91 -19.92 -5.31
CA ALA A 76 6.55 -18.67 -5.98
C ALA A 76 5.50 -18.89 -7.08
N GLN A 77 5.57 -19.99 -7.82
CA GLN A 77 4.54 -20.38 -8.80
C GLN A 77 3.18 -20.58 -8.13
N THR A 78 3.14 -21.22 -6.96
CA THR A 78 1.90 -21.39 -6.18
C THR A 78 1.32 -20.04 -5.77
N LEU A 79 2.16 -19.11 -5.29
CA LEU A 79 1.71 -17.76 -4.94
C LEU A 79 1.24 -16.96 -6.17
N ALA A 80 1.93 -17.09 -7.30
CA ALA A 80 1.56 -16.43 -8.56
C ALA A 80 0.19 -16.91 -9.07
N MET A 81 -0.11 -18.21 -8.98
CA MET A 81 -1.42 -18.76 -9.33
C MET A 81 -2.53 -18.17 -8.44
N ARG A 82 -2.31 -18.11 -7.11
CA ARG A 82 -3.28 -17.46 -6.20
C ARG A 82 -3.54 -16.00 -6.55
N ILE A 83 -2.48 -15.26 -6.93
CA ILE A 83 -2.62 -13.86 -7.35
C ILE A 83 -3.46 -13.74 -8.63
N LEU A 84 -3.36 -14.70 -9.55
CA LEU A 84 -4.15 -14.76 -10.77
C LEU A 84 -5.61 -15.09 -10.46
N ASP A 85 -5.86 -16.11 -9.64
CA ASP A 85 -7.21 -16.50 -9.21
C ASP A 85 -7.94 -15.32 -8.52
N ASP A 86 -7.25 -14.60 -7.63
CA ASP A 86 -7.76 -13.41 -6.95
C ASP A 86 -8.10 -12.25 -7.90
N LEU A 87 -7.44 -12.17 -9.07
CA LEU A 87 -7.70 -11.15 -10.08
C LEU A 87 -8.96 -11.51 -10.88
N GLU A 88 -9.02 -12.74 -11.38
CA GLU A 88 -10.16 -13.25 -12.16
C GLU A 88 -11.46 -13.18 -11.34
N ALA A 89 -11.40 -13.48 -10.04
CA ALA A 89 -12.55 -13.37 -9.14
C ALA A 89 -13.11 -11.94 -8.96
N ARG A 90 -12.31 -10.89 -9.24
CA ARG A 90 -12.74 -9.48 -9.13
C ARG A 90 -13.31 -8.92 -10.42
N GLU A 91 -13.09 -9.60 -11.53
CA GLU A 91 -13.60 -9.21 -12.86
C GLU A 91 -15.01 -9.78 -13.13
N LEU A 92 -15.54 -10.60 -12.21
CA LEU A 92 -16.89 -11.16 -12.19
C LEU A 92 -17.83 -10.31 -11.33
#